data_AF-A0A6J0B992-F1
#
_entry.id   AF-A0A6J0B992-F1
#
_cell.length_a   1.000
_cell.length_b   1.000
_cell.length_c   1.000
_cell.angle_alpha   90.00
_cell.angle_beta   90.00
_cell.angle_gamma   90.00
#
_symmetry.space_group_name_H-M   'P 1'
#
loop_
_entity.id
_entity.type
_entity.pdbx_description
1 polymer ?
#
loop_
_entity_poly.entity_id
_entity_poly.type
_entity_poly.pdbx_seq_one_letter_code
_entity_poly.pdbx_strand_id
1 'polypeptide(L)'
;MAEPVLVEESTPIRLAVKLEELAKTLGEDAKHHDYMVVLLIVVMAEAGFFIARSGSADADAGYGKKRALVIPSDWKMPDTGNYSLKFQLQPLPDRECKLLAIPCGDTLVVNLVLPYPSRKVFSRALQTVKYVNIYSSDLAGRYLNLKEFSVVFKNNMTTPARCEMLSVAGIPNASLPGLPAEIKLRIIRMMDAYSLTRLAQTSREFHELVMQPIIWKRLLLRDFPQNSCPERNYYETYRDFHETTVASTPSFMDEWWPDLEVPADFPRGRSIPRCWPVHRY
;
A
#
# COMPACT_ATOMS: atom_id res chain seq x y z
N MET A 1 29.23 11.35 15.71
CA MET A 1 27.97 10.57 15.68
C MET A 1 27.09 11.19 14.62
N ALA A 2 26.32 10.41 13.86
CA ALA A 2 25.41 10.96 12.85
C ALA A 2 24.25 11.74 13.49
N GLU A 3 23.66 12.65 12.71
CA GLU A 3 22.40 13.30 13.06
C GLU A 3 21.24 12.45 12.51
N PRO A 4 20.18 12.18 13.29
CA PRO A 4 19.03 11.43 12.80
C PRO A 4 18.30 12.25 11.72
N VAL A 5 18.11 11.65 10.55
CA VAL A 5 17.39 12.27 9.42
C VAL A 5 15.95 11.77 9.37
N LEU A 6 15.69 10.59 9.94
CA LEU A 6 14.39 9.92 10.00
C LEU A 6 13.85 9.78 11.43
N VAL A 7 12.53 9.78 11.57
CA VAL A 7 11.80 9.54 12.83
C VAL A 7 12.19 8.21 13.49
N GLU A 8 12.50 7.17 12.70
CA GLU A 8 12.95 5.86 13.22
C GLU A 8 14.40 5.81 13.73
N GLU A 9 15.21 6.82 13.38
CA GLU A 9 16.56 7.02 13.91
C GLU A 9 16.55 7.90 15.18
N SER A 10 15.40 8.47 15.53
CA SER A 10 15.24 9.33 16.70
C SER A 10 15.41 8.54 17.99
N THR A 11 16.18 9.10 18.91
CA THR A 11 16.51 8.55 20.23
C THR A 11 15.88 9.44 21.31
N PRO A 12 15.69 8.95 22.55
CA PRO A 12 15.16 9.78 23.64
C PRO A 12 16.05 10.97 24.05
N ILE A 13 17.20 11.17 23.39
CA ILE A 13 18.15 12.28 23.61
C ILE A 13 18.24 13.19 22.36
N ARG A 14 17.82 12.72 21.18
CA ARG A 14 17.91 13.44 19.90
C ARG A 14 16.80 13.01 18.93
N LEU A 15 15.97 13.95 18.50
CA LEU A 15 14.98 13.74 17.44
C LEU A 15 15.56 14.04 16.05
N ALA A 16 14.87 13.56 15.02
CA ALA A 16 15.07 14.00 13.66
C ALA A 16 14.82 15.51 13.53
N VAL A 17 15.73 16.23 12.86
CA VAL A 17 15.75 17.70 12.80
C VAL A 17 14.39 18.29 12.38
N LYS A 18 13.74 17.70 11.36
CA LYS A 18 12.41 18.11 10.88
C LYS A 18 11.30 18.00 11.94
N LEU A 19 11.39 17.00 12.81
CA LEU A 19 10.43 16.80 13.90
C LEU A 19 10.67 17.82 15.01
N GLU A 20 11.94 18.12 15.32
CA GLU A 20 12.31 19.14 16.29
C GLU A 20 11.93 20.56 15.82
N GLU A 21 12.18 20.90 14.55
CA GLU A 21 11.77 22.15 13.91
C GLU A 21 10.25 22.37 14.01
N LEU A 22 9.44 21.40 13.58
CA LEU A 22 7.99 21.49 13.63
C LEU A 22 7.45 21.47 15.07
N ALA A 23 8.05 20.67 15.96
CA ALA A 23 7.65 20.63 17.37
C ALA A 23 7.92 21.97 18.09
N LYS A 24 8.92 22.74 17.68
CA LYS A 24 9.16 24.12 18.16
C LYS A 24 8.18 25.16 17.60
N THR A 25 7.43 24.83 16.54
CA THR A 25 6.36 25.72 16.02
C THR A 25 5.00 25.50 16.70
N LEU A 26 4.89 24.53 17.61
CA LEU A 26 3.72 24.36 18.48
C LEU A 26 3.83 25.32 19.67
N GLY A 27 2.73 26.00 19.99
CA GLY A 27 2.61 26.84 21.19
C GLY A 27 2.51 26.03 22.48
N GLU A 28 2.65 26.70 23.63
CA GLU A 28 2.72 26.04 24.94
C GLU A 28 1.42 25.28 25.31
N ASP A 29 0.26 25.72 24.82
CA ASP A 29 -1.05 25.06 24.99
C ASP A 29 -1.27 23.77 24.14
N ALA A 30 -0.24 23.30 23.42
CA ALA A 30 -0.36 22.15 22.53
C ALA A 30 -0.70 20.84 23.27
N LYS A 31 -1.75 20.14 22.82
CA LYS A 31 -2.20 18.87 23.40
C LYS A 31 -1.40 17.71 22.81
N HIS A 32 -1.37 16.56 23.48
CA HIS A 32 -0.76 15.34 22.92
C HIS A 32 -1.24 14.97 21.49
N HIS A 33 -2.50 15.25 21.16
CA HIS A 33 -3.05 15.14 19.79
C HIS A 33 -2.33 16.04 18.77
N ASP A 34 -1.95 17.26 19.15
CA ASP A 34 -1.26 18.23 18.28
C ASP A 34 0.15 17.73 17.92
N TYR A 35 0.92 17.29 18.93
CA TYR A 35 2.23 16.64 18.72
C TYR A 35 2.12 15.36 17.86
N MET A 36 1.06 14.57 18.06
CA MET A 36 0.83 13.38 17.23
C MET A 36 0.57 13.74 15.75
N VAL A 37 -0.16 14.82 15.48
CA VAL A 37 -0.40 15.30 14.10
C VAL A 37 0.88 15.86 13.46
N VAL A 38 1.74 16.52 14.23
CA VAL A 38 3.09 16.91 13.75
C VAL A 38 3.94 15.68 13.42
N LEU A 39 3.92 14.64 14.26
CA LEU A 39 4.60 13.37 13.99
C LEU A 39 4.07 12.69 12.70
N LEU A 40 2.74 12.70 12.50
CA LEU A 40 2.10 12.21 11.27
C LEU A 40 2.56 12.99 10.03
N ILE A 41 2.70 14.32 10.11
CA ILE A 41 3.22 15.17 9.02
C ILE A 41 4.65 14.77 8.63
N VAL A 42 5.54 14.54 9.60
CA VAL A 42 6.94 14.16 9.32
C VAL A 42 7.02 12.79 8.66
N VAL A 43 6.29 11.79 9.17
CA VAL A 43 6.33 10.43 8.59
C VAL A 43 5.69 10.39 7.20
N MET A 44 4.65 11.19 6.94
CA MET A 44 4.12 11.41 5.57
C MET A 44 5.18 12.02 4.64
N ALA A 45 5.96 12.98 5.12
CA ALA A 45 7.04 13.61 4.35
C ALA A 45 8.19 12.65 4.03
N GLU A 46 8.57 11.77 4.98
CA GLU A 46 9.53 10.69 4.73
C GLU A 46 9.03 9.69 3.68
N ALA A 47 7.72 9.40 3.66
CA ALA A 47 7.09 8.59 2.63
C ALA A 47 6.96 9.29 1.26
N GLY A 48 7.37 10.57 1.14
CA GLY A 48 7.38 11.34 -0.11
C GLY A 48 6.11 12.16 -0.38
N PHE A 49 5.24 12.33 0.62
CA PHE A 49 4.06 13.18 0.53
C PHE A 49 4.37 14.59 1.04
N PHE A 50 4.08 15.61 0.23
CA PHE A 50 4.26 17.01 0.59
C PHE A 50 2.90 17.68 0.78
N ILE A 51 2.82 18.62 1.71
CA ILE A 51 1.54 19.30 1.98
C ILE A 51 1.17 20.19 0.79
N ALA A 52 -0.09 20.10 0.35
CA ALA A 52 -0.62 20.94 -0.72
C ALA A 52 -0.82 22.37 -0.21
N ARG A 53 -0.19 23.36 -0.86
CA ARG A 53 -0.39 24.77 -0.53
C ARG A 53 -1.69 25.27 -1.17
N SER A 54 -2.63 25.71 -0.34
CA SER A 54 -3.83 26.43 -0.78
C SER A 54 -3.47 27.88 -1.12
N GLY A 55 -2.76 28.09 -2.23
CA GLY A 55 -2.30 29.42 -2.68
C GLY A 55 -2.05 29.46 -4.19
N SER A 56 -2.90 30.18 -4.91
CA SER A 56 -3.00 30.17 -6.38
C SER A 56 -2.03 31.12 -7.09
N ALA A 57 -0.72 31.05 -6.75
CA ALA A 57 0.28 32.03 -7.23
C ALA A 57 1.67 31.49 -7.60
N ASP A 58 2.01 30.23 -7.31
CA ASP A 58 3.38 29.68 -7.46
C ASP A 58 3.43 28.52 -8.49
N ALA A 59 2.93 28.75 -9.71
CA ALA A 59 3.05 27.79 -10.81
C ALA A 59 4.51 27.60 -11.32
N ASP A 60 5.41 28.51 -10.95
CA ASP A 60 6.82 28.54 -11.36
C ASP A 60 7.80 28.08 -10.25
N ALA A 61 7.28 27.40 -9.21
CA ALA A 61 8.09 26.79 -8.15
C ALA A 61 8.76 25.48 -8.63
N GLY A 62 9.66 25.61 -9.59
CA GLY A 62 10.24 24.51 -10.38
C GLY A 62 10.92 23.36 -9.60
N TYR A 63 11.07 22.23 -10.31
CA TYR A 63 11.64 20.97 -9.86
C TYR A 63 13.04 21.11 -9.22
N GLY A 64 13.10 21.37 -7.92
CA GLY A 64 14.38 21.43 -7.19
C GLY A 64 14.35 22.17 -5.84
N LYS A 65 13.41 23.11 -5.62
CA LYS A 65 13.26 23.75 -4.31
C LYS A 65 12.86 22.71 -3.26
N LYS A 66 13.77 22.40 -2.31
CA LYS A 66 13.50 21.55 -1.14
C LYS A 66 12.25 22.11 -0.42
N ARG A 67 11.11 21.43 -0.54
CA ARG A 67 9.84 21.87 0.06
C ARG A 67 9.96 21.79 1.59
N ALA A 68 10.24 22.92 2.22
CA ALA A 68 10.26 23.03 3.68
C ALA A 68 8.91 22.57 4.25
N LEU A 69 8.94 21.78 5.31
CA LEU A 69 7.73 21.38 6.02
C LEU A 69 7.26 22.56 6.86
N VAL A 70 6.00 22.94 6.67
CA VAL A 70 5.34 24.03 7.37
C VAL A 70 3.95 23.54 7.73
N ILE A 71 3.55 23.68 9.00
CA ILE A 71 2.18 23.39 9.43
C ILE A 71 1.25 24.42 8.76
N PRO A 72 0.24 24.01 7.96
CA PRO A 72 -0.71 24.94 7.37
C PRO A 72 -1.53 25.65 8.45
N SER A 73 -1.87 26.92 8.26
CA SER A 73 -2.76 27.64 9.20
C SER A 73 -4.10 26.92 9.40
N ASP A 74 -4.66 26.33 8.34
CA ASP A 74 -5.96 25.67 8.33
C ASP A 74 -5.92 24.19 8.78
N TRP A 75 -4.80 23.71 9.34
CA TRP A 75 -4.59 22.30 9.70
C TRP A 75 -5.58 21.74 10.73
N LYS A 76 -6.19 22.61 11.54
CA LYS A 76 -7.06 22.29 12.68
C LYS A 76 -8.34 23.12 12.59
N MET A 77 -9.48 22.44 12.47
CA MET A 77 -10.80 23.08 12.41
C MET A 77 -11.20 23.56 13.82
N PRO A 78 -11.42 24.87 14.04
CA PRO A 78 -11.69 25.40 15.38
C PRO A 78 -13.00 24.86 15.97
N ASP A 79 -14.03 24.70 15.14
CA ASP A 79 -15.39 24.35 15.58
C ASP A 79 -15.56 22.90 16.05
N THR A 80 -14.65 22.01 15.61
CA THR A 80 -14.75 20.56 15.89
C THR A 80 -13.47 19.96 16.48
N GLY A 81 -12.36 20.69 16.53
CA GLY A 81 -11.06 20.17 16.97
C GLY A 81 -10.45 19.11 16.06
N ASN A 82 -11.07 18.81 14.91
CA ASN A 82 -10.58 17.85 13.92
C ASN A 82 -9.43 18.44 13.11
N TYR A 83 -8.51 17.59 12.69
CA TYR A 83 -7.38 17.97 11.85
C TYR A 83 -7.63 17.55 10.40
N SER A 84 -7.34 18.43 9.44
CA SER A 84 -7.58 18.22 8.02
C SER A 84 -6.40 18.71 7.20
N LEU A 85 -5.60 17.78 6.68
CA LEU A 85 -4.39 18.07 5.93
C LEU A 85 -4.50 17.54 4.49
N LYS A 86 -4.16 18.37 3.51
CA LYS A 86 -4.05 17.97 2.11
C LYS A 86 -2.61 17.60 1.77
N PHE A 87 -2.40 16.48 1.09
CA PHE A 87 -1.08 16.01 0.66
C PHE A 87 -1.04 15.71 -0.84
N GLN A 88 0.06 16.07 -1.50
CA GLN A 88 0.39 15.70 -2.88
C GLN A 88 1.61 14.79 -2.87
N LEU A 89 1.67 13.84 -3.81
CA LEU A 89 2.84 12.97 -4.01
C LEU A 89 3.75 13.63 -5.06
N GLN A 90 5.07 13.68 -4.84
CA GLN A 90 5.99 14.42 -5.73
C GLN A 90 5.86 14.12 -7.25
N PRO A 91 5.80 12.84 -7.72
CA PRO A 91 5.52 12.51 -9.12
C PRO A 91 4.08 12.77 -9.61
N LEU A 92 3.15 13.19 -8.75
CA LEU A 92 1.72 13.38 -9.06
C LEU A 92 1.16 14.65 -8.37
N PRO A 93 1.58 15.86 -8.80
CA PRO A 93 1.13 17.12 -8.20
C PRO A 93 -0.39 17.32 -8.29
N ASP A 94 -1.01 16.88 -9.37
CA ASP A 94 -2.44 17.08 -9.67
C ASP A 94 -3.40 16.21 -8.81
N ARG A 95 -2.85 15.36 -7.92
CA ARG A 95 -3.62 14.37 -7.13
C ARG A 95 -3.47 14.62 -5.64
N GLU A 96 -4.40 15.40 -5.08
CA GLU A 96 -4.51 15.65 -3.64
C GLU A 96 -5.14 14.47 -2.88
N CYS A 97 -4.40 13.90 -1.92
CA CYS A 97 -4.91 13.07 -0.84
C CYS A 97 -5.37 13.95 0.33
N LYS A 98 -6.35 13.46 1.11
CA LYS A 98 -6.79 14.13 2.34
C LYS A 98 -6.52 13.23 3.54
N LEU A 99 -5.70 13.70 4.47
CA LEU A 99 -5.50 13.10 5.78
C LEU A 99 -6.42 13.82 6.78
N LEU A 100 -7.42 13.10 7.28
CA LEU A 100 -8.31 13.56 8.34
C LEU A 100 -7.89 12.87 9.63
N ALA A 101 -7.69 13.62 10.73
CA ALA A 101 -7.44 13.04 12.04
C ALA A 101 -8.49 13.54 13.04
N ILE A 102 -9.17 12.61 13.70
CA ILE A 102 -10.33 12.86 14.56
C ILE A 102 -9.95 12.43 15.99
N PRO A 103 -9.85 13.36 16.96
CA PRO A 103 -9.54 13.03 18.34
C PRO A 103 -10.74 12.36 19.03
N CYS A 104 -10.51 11.20 19.66
CA CYS A 104 -11.51 10.38 20.33
C CYS A 104 -10.93 9.90 21.67
N GLY A 105 -11.07 10.73 22.72
CA GLY A 105 -10.37 10.51 24.00
C GLY A 105 -8.85 10.49 23.82
N ASP A 106 -8.19 9.45 24.34
CA ASP A 106 -6.74 9.22 24.24
C ASP A 106 -6.31 8.51 22.94
N THR A 107 -7.18 8.51 21.93
CA THR A 107 -6.97 7.88 20.62
C THR A 107 -7.26 8.88 19.51
N LEU A 108 -6.38 8.92 18.50
CA LEU A 108 -6.54 9.71 17.29
C LEU A 108 -6.91 8.77 16.14
N VAL A 109 -8.11 8.94 15.57
CA VAL A 109 -8.55 8.15 14.41
C VAL A 109 -8.11 8.86 13.13
N VAL A 110 -7.17 8.28 12.42
CA VAL A 110 -6.55 8.84 11.22
C VAL A 110 -7.08 8.14 9.97
N ASN A 111 -7.64 8.93 9.04
CA ASN A 111 -8.21 8.49 7.79
C ASN A 111 -7.47 9.17 6.61
N LEU A 112 -6.72 8.39 5.84
CA LEU A 112 -6.08 8.85 4.60
C LEU A 112 -6.97 8.47 3.41
N VAL A 113 -7.66 9.48 2.86
CA VAL A 113 -8.54 9.39 1.70
C VAL A 113 -7.74 9.67 0.44
N LEU A 114 -7.72 8.71 -0.50
CA LEU A 114 -7.11 8.90 -1.82
C LEU A 114 -8.05 9.61 -2.81
N PRO A 115 -7.49 10.36 -3.77
CA PRO A 115 -8.27 10.97 -4.85
C PRO A 115 -8.91 9.94 -5.79
N TYR A 116 -9.81 10.44 -6.62
CA TYR A 116 -10.35 9.71 -7.78
C TYR A 116 -9.22 9.41 -8.79
N PRO A 117 -9.21 8.24 -9.47
CA PRO A 117 -10.26 7.21 -9.48
C PRO A 117 -10.19 6.14 -8.38
N SER A 118 -9.12 6.05 -7.58
CA SER A 118 -9.00 5.01 -6.54
C SER A 118 -10.11 5.09 -5.49
N ARG A 119 -10.33 6.28 -4.90
CA ARG A 119 -11.25 6.52 -3.77
C ARG A 119 -11.07 5.61 -2.54
N LYS A 120 -10.01 4.80 -2.46
CA LYS A 120 -9.71 3.99 -1.26
C LYS A 120 -9.41 4.89 -0.07
N VAL A 121 -9.81 4.42 1.12
CA VAL A 121 -9.57 5.09 2.39
C VAL A 121 -8.81 4.13 3.30
N PHE A 122 -7.65 4.57 3.79
CA PHE A 122 -6.89 3.85 4.81
C PHE A 122 -7.22 4.46 6.17
N SER A 123 -7.86 3.68 7.04
CA SER A 123 -8.29 4.12 8.37
C SER A 123 -7.47 3.45 9.47
N ARG A 124 -7.09 4.18 10.52
CA ARG A 124 -6.42 3.62 11.69
C ARG A 124 -6.64 4.42 12.96
N ALA A 125 -6.99 3.73 14.05
CA ALA A 125 -6.92 4.26 15.40
C ALA A 125 -5.46 4.23 15.93
N LEU A 126 -4.99 5.34 16.48
CA LEU A 126 -3.66 5.50 17.08
C LEU A 126 -3.81 5.99 18.52
N GLN A 127 -3.42 5.17 19.50
CA GLN A 127 -3.39 5.61 20.90
C GLN A 127 -2.27 6.65 21.07
N THR A 128 -2.62 7.89 21.39
CA THR A 128 -1.67 9.02 21.38
C THR A 128 -0.72 8.97 22.57
N VAL A 129 -1.21 8.59 23.75
CA VAL A 129 -0.40 8.41 24.98
C VAL A 129 0.66 7.31 24.89
N LYS A 130 0.63 6.44 23.87
CA LYS A 130 1.70 5.45 23.60
C LYS A 130 2.93 6.08 22.92
N TYR A 131 2.74 7.17 22.18
CA TYR A 131 3.77 7.79 21.33
C TYR A 131 4.11 9.23 21.74
N VAL A 132 3.27 9.88 22.56
CA VAL A 132 3.45 11.25 23.04
C VAL A 132 3.22 11.32 24.55
N ASN A 133 4.20 11.83 25.29
CA ASN A 133 4.14 12.13 26.71
C ASN A 133 4.20 13.65 26.95
N ILE A 134 3.09 14.28 27.33
CA ILE A 134 3.04 15.74 27.61
C ILE A 134 3.93 16.10 28.81
N TYR A 135 4.05 15.20 29.80
CA TYR A 135 4.71 15.47 31.07
C TYR A 135 6.25 15.51 30.99
N SER A 136 6.86 15.25 29.82
CA SER A 136 8.30 15.44 29.62
C SER A 136 8.65 16.91 29.45
N SER A 137 9.57 17.41 30.27
CA SER A 137 10.15 18.74 30.14
C SER A 137 10.95 18.88 28.84
N ASP A 138 11.76 17.87 28.52
CA ASP A 138 12.53 17.81 27.27
C ASP A 138 11.67 17.33 26.09
N LEU A 139 11.85 18.01 24.96
CA LEU A 139 11.15 17.82 23.69
C LEU A 139 11.51 16.47 23.04
N ALA A 140 12.73 15.97 23.17
CA ALA A 140 13.06 14.61 22.70
C ALA A 140 12.37 13.55 23.56
N GLY A 141 12.39 13.70 24.89
CA GLY A 141 11.65 12.85 25.83
C GLY A 141 10.12 12.90 25.71
N ARG A 142 9.53 13.89 25.01
CA ARG A 142 8.08 13.93 24.72
C ARG A 142 7.65 12.85 23.73
N TYR A 143 8.54 12.37 22.86
CA TYR A 143 8.19 11.39 21.83
C TYR A 143 8.70 9.99 22.17
N LEU A 144 7.79 9.02 22.19
CA LEU A 144 8.03 7.64 22.61
C LEU A 144 7.80 6.67 21.45
N ASN A 145 8.50 5.54 21.48
CA ASN A 145 8.30 4.41 20.56
C ASN A 145 8.36 4.78 19.05
N LEU A 146 9.08 5.84 18.69
CA LEU A 146 9.09 6.42 17.34
C LEU A 146 9.46 5.44 16.23
N LYS A 147 10.39 4.51 16.49
CA LYS A 147 10.75 3.44 15.54
C LYS A 147 9.60 2.46 15.28
N GLU A 148 8.87 2.06 16.33
CA GLU A 148 7.67 1.24 16.17
C GLU A 148 6.63 2.02 15.38
N PHE A 149 6.34 3.27 15.78
CA PHE A 149 5.37 4.13 15.12
C PHE A 149 5.68 4.30 13.62
N SER A 150 6.91 4.66 13.28
CA SER A 150 7.36 4.85 11.90
C SER A 150 7.09 3.63 11.03
N VAL A 151 7.60 2.46 11.42
CA VAL A 151 7.42 1.21 10.66
C VAL A 151 5.95 0.85 10.55
N VAL A 152 5.22 0.92 11.66
CA VAL A 152 3.82 0.50 11.75
C VAL A 152 2.88 1.43 10.97
N PHE A 153 3.13 2.75 10.94
CA PHE A 153 2.37 3.71 10.15
C PHE A 153 2.76 3.69 8.67
N LYS A 154 4.06 3.60 8.35
CA LYS A 154 4.55 3.49 6.97
C LYS A 154 3.97 2.27 6.26
N ASN A 155 4.08 1.09 6.88
CA ASN A 155 3.65 -0.17 6.26
C ASN A 155 2.13 -0.25 6.04
N ASN A 156 1.32 0.28 6.95
CA ASN A 156 -0.13 0.07 6.92
C ASN A 156 -0.91 1.25 6.29
N MET A 157 -0.30 2.44 6.15
CA MET A 157 -0.97 3.61 5.57
C MET A 157 -0.17 4.26 4.45
N THR A 158 1.05 4.76 4.70
CA THR A 158 1.72 5.62 3.71
C THR A 158 2.21 4.86 2.49
N THR A 159 2.81 3.68 2.68
CA THR A 159 3.30 2.81 1.61
C THR A 159 2.16 2.27 0.72
N PRO A 160 1.09 1.64 1.26
CA PRO A 160 -0.01 1.17 0.42
C PRO A 160 -0.76 2.32 -0.28
N ALA A 161 -0.94 3.47 0.37
CA ALA A 161 -1.50 4.67 -0.26
C ALA A 161 -0.63 5.17 -1.43
N ARG A 162 0.70 5.21 -1.25
CA ARG A 162 1.65 5.61 -2.31
C ARG A 162 1.64 4.62 -3.47
N CYS A 163 1.68 3.32 -3.20
CA CYS A 163 1.62 2.29 -4.25
C CYS A 163 0.32 2.37 -5.05
N GLU A 164 -0.83 2.53 -4.38
CA GLU A 164 -2.13 2.70 -5.02
C GLU A 164 -2.17 3.95 -5.93
N MET A 165 -1.70 5.12 -5.45
CA MET A 165 -1.63 6.35 -6.27
C MET A 165 -0.80 6.17 -7.56
N LEU A 166 0.33 5.48 -7.44
CA LEU A 166 1.28 5.26 -8.53
C LEU A 166 0.73 4.23 -9.54
N SER A 167 0.20 3.10 -9.08
CA SER A 167 -0.47 2.12 -9.94
C SER A 167 -1.64 2.75 -10.71
N VAL A 168 -2.44 3.60 -10.05
CA VAL A 168 -3.55 4.35 -10.66
C VAL A 168 -3.08 5.53 -11.53
N ALA A 169 -1.77 5.77 -11.63
CA ALA A 169 -1.15 6.67 -12.62
C ALA A 169 -0.39 5.90 -13.72
N GLY A 170 -0.37 4.57 -13.69
CA GLY A 170 0.47 3.76 -14.58
C GLY A 170 1.97 3.85 -14.27
N ILE A 171 2.36 4.42 -13.12
CA ILE A 171 3.76 4.61 -12.73
C ILE A 171 4.23 3.37 -11.95
N PRO A 172 5.32 2.70 -12.38
CA PRO A 172 5.88 1.57 -11.65
C PRO A 172 6.21 1.91 -10.20
N ASN A 173 5.94 0.98 -9.28
CA ASN A 173 6.19 1.17 -7.85
C ASN A 173 6.64 -0.13 -7.17
N ALA A 174 7.12 -0.01 -5.92
CA ALA A 174 7.79 -1.08 -5.19
C ALA A 174 6.87 -2.21 -4.67
N SER A 175 5.57 -2.18 -4.96
CA SER A 175 4.67 -3.31 -4.69
C SER A 175 4.69 -4.32 -5.84
N LEU A 176 4.45 -5.61 -5.56
CA LEU A 176 4.37 -6.65 -6.58
C LEU A 176 3.36 -6.33 -7.73
N PRO A 177 2.11 -5.87 -7.47
CA PRO A 177 1.21 -5.39 -8.52
C PRO A 177 1.64 -4.04 -9.14
N GLY A 178 2.58 -3.32 -8.53
CA GLY A 178 3.18 -2.10 -9.06
C GLY A 178 4.32 -2.32 -10.07
N LEU A 179 4.77 -3.56 -10.30
CA LEU A 179 5.86 -3.87 -11.21
C LEU A 179 5.43 -3.85 -12.70
N PRO A 180 6.36 -3.59 -13.65
CA PRO A 180 6.12 -3.80 -15.08
C PRO A 180 5.76 -5.27 -15.40
N ALA A 181 4.97 -5.50 -16.44
CA ALA A 181 4.44 -6.81 -16.79
C ALA A 181 5.54 -7.84 -17.12
N GLU A 182 6.63 -7.38 -17.72
CA GLU A 182 7.82 -8.17 -18.07
C GLU A 182 8.51 -8.71 -16.80
N ILE A 183 8.54 -7.90 -15.74
CA ILE A 183 9.14 -8.26 -14.45
C ILE A 183 8.21 -9.22 -13.69
N LYS A 184 6.89 -8.96 -13.68
CA LYS A 184 5.88 -9.88 -13.13
C LYS A 184 5.97 -11.26 -13.79
N LEU A 185 5.96 -11.30 -15.13
CA LEU A 185 6.11 -12.53 -15.90
C LEU A 185 7.47 -13.21 -15.67
N ARG A 186 8.55 -12.46 -15.42
CA ARG A 186 9.86 -13.05 -15.08
C ARG A 186 9.85 -13.72 -13.70
N ILE A 187 9.22 -13.11 -12.69
CA ILE A 187 9.05 -13.68 -11.35
C ILE A 187 8.17 -14.93 -11.43
N ILE A 188 7.01 -14.82 -12.06
CA ILE A 188 6.06 -15.93 -12.32
C ILE A 188 6.77 -17.12 -13.00
N ARG A 189 7.60 -16.86 -14.02
CA ARG A 189 8.36 -17.90 -14.75
C ARG A 189 9.53 -18.52 -13.97
N MET A 190 9.77 -18.12 -12.70
CA MET A 190 10.72 -18.74 -11.78
C MET A 190 10.04 -19.62 -10.72
N MET A 191 8.72 -19.57 -10.59
CA MET A 191 7.96 -20.28 -9.56
C MET A 191 7.62 -21.73 -9.98
N ASP A 192 7.28 -22.54 -9.00
CA ASP A 192 6.66 -23.86 -9.15
C ASP A 192 5.14 -23.74 -9.38
N ALA A 193 4.49 -24.80 -9.86
CA ALA A 193 3.06 -24.77 -10.19
C ALA A 193 2.14 -24.51 -8.97
N TYR A 194 2.52 -24.99 -7.77
CA TYR A 194 1.74 -24.83 -6.55
C TYR A 194 1.80 -23.40 -5.99
N SER A 195 2.98 -22.78 -6.01
CA SER A 195 3.10 -21.34 -5.71
C SER A 195 2.36 -20.48 -6.75
N LEU A 196 2.22 -20.94 -7.99
CA LEU A 196 1.51 -20.22 -9.05
C LEU A 196 -0.01 -20.29 -8.93
N THR A 197 -0.61 -21.45 -8.60
CA THR A 197 -2.06 -21.53 -8.32
C THR A 197 -2.41 -20.68 -7.09
N ARG A 198 -1.60 -20.74 -6.03
CA ARG A 198 -1.72 -19.85 -4.85
C ARG A 198 -1.60 -18.37 -5.22
N LEU A 199 -0.64 -17.99 -6.05
CA LEU A 199 -0.49 -16.59 -6.50
C LEU A 199 -1.72 -16.12 -7.30
N ALA A 200 -2.27 -16.96 -8.19
CA ALA A 200 -3.46 -16.65 -8.97
C ALA A 200 -4.70 -16.38 -8.09
N GLN A 201 -4.79 -16.97 -6.89
CA GLN A 201 -5.88 -16.72 -5.95
C GLN A 201 -5.75 -15.37 -5.21
N THR A 202 -4.55 -14.76 -5.15
CA THR A 202 -4.34 -13.51 -4.37
C THR A 202 -4.89 -12.25 -5.04
N SER A 203 -5.00 -12.23 -6.38
CA SER A 203 -5.42 -11.06 -7.13
C SER A 203 -5.90 -11.45 -8.52
N ARG A 204 -6.96 -10.79 -8.99
CA ARG A 204 -7.44 -10.90 -10.37
C ARG A 204 -6.34 -10.62 -11.40
N GLU A 205 -5.44 -9.67 -11.14
CA GLU A 205 -4.33 -9.36 -12.04
C GLU A 205 -3.36 -10.54 -12.16
N PHE A 206 -3.03 -11.20 -11.04
CA PHE A 206 -2.17 -12.38 -11.07
C PHE A 206 -2.89 -13.61 -11.63
N HIS A 207 -4.21 -13.74 -11.46
CA HIS A 207 -4.99 -14.76 -12.17
C HIS A 207 -4.89 -14.58 -13.69
N GLU A 208 -5.19 -13.38 -14.21
CA GLU A 208 -5.12 -13.06 -15.64
C GLU A 208 -3.70 -13.23 -16.23
N LEU A 209 -2.65 -12.98 -15.43
CA LEU A 209 -1.26 -13.27 -15.80
C LEU A 209 -0.94 -14.78 -15.79
N VAL A 210 -1.30 -15.51 -14.73
CA VAL A 210 -0.98 -16.95 -14.56
C VAL A 210 -1.72 -17.82 -15.58
N MET A 211 -2.92 -17.43 -16.01
CA MET A 211 -3.68 -18.14 -17.05
C MET A 211 -3.08 -18.04 -18.45
N GLN A 212 -1.97 -17.32 -18.67
CA GLN A 212 -1.33 -17.24 -19.99
C GLN A 212 -0.70 -18.58 -20.41
N PRO A 213 -1.05 -19.12 -21.61
CA PRO A 213 -0.54 -20.42 -22.09
C PRO A 213 0.99 -20.56 -22.12
N ILE A 214 1.72 -19.44 -22.29
CA ILE A 214 3.18 -19.43 -22.38
C ILE A 214 3.88 -19.78 -21.04
N ILE A 215 3.19 -19.64 -19.91
CA ILE A 215 3.70 -20.03 -18.59
C ILE A 215 3.62 -21.55 -18.46
N TRP A 216 2.42 -22.12 -18.63
CA TRP A 216 2.18 -23.56 -18.53
C TRP A 216 2.96 -24.36 -19.57
N LYS A 217 3.11 -23.85 -20.80
CA LYS A 217 4.02 -24.42 -21.80
C LYS A 217 5.47 -24.48 -21.31
N ARG A 218 5.95 -23.49 -20.55
CA ARG A 218 7.31 -23.49 -19.99
C ARG A 218 7.43 -24.45 -18.81
N LEU A 219 6.43 -24.51 -17.92
CA LEU A 219 6.41 -25.44 -16.80
C LEU A 219 6.46 -26.89 -17.32
N LEU A 220 5.60 -27.22 -18.29
CA LEU A 220 5.58 -28.52 -18.96
C LEU A 220 6.96 -28.88 -19.55
N LEU A 221 7.61 -27.97 -20.28
CA LEU A 221 8.95 -28.22 -20.84
C LEU A 221 10.10 -28.24 -19.83
N ARG A 222 9.90 -27.67 -18.63
CA ARG A 222 10.89 -27.69 -17.52
C ARG A 222 10.78 -28.99 -16.72
N ASP A 223 9.56 -29.39 -16.41
CA ASP A 223 9.26 -30.44 -15.44
C ASP A 223 9.04 -31.80 -16.15
N PHE A 224 8.54 -31.79 -17.39
CA PHE A 224 8.26 -32.98 -18.21
C PHE A 224 8.90 -32.86 -19.62
N PRO A 225 10.24 -32.71 -19.73
CA PRO A 225 10.93 -32.40 -20.99
C PRO A 225 10.79 -33.47 -22.10
N GLN A 226 10.30 -34.67 -21.78
CA GLN A 226 10.06 -35.76 -22.73
C GLN A 226 8.69 -35.64 -23.44
N ASN A 227 7.72 -34.92 -22.86
CA ASN A 227 6.34 -34.86 -23.35
C ASN A 227 6.13 -33.60 -24.21
N SER A 228 6.75 -33.58 -25.39
CA SER A 228 6.67 -32.46 -26.33
C SER A 228 5.30 -32.36 -27.03
N CYS A 229 4.64 -31.22 -26.84
CA CYS A 229 3.46 -30.74 -27.58
C CYS A 229 2.13 -31.51 -27.38
N PRO A 230 1.26 -31.05 -26.45
CA PRO A 230 -0.17 -31.33 -26.54
C PRO A 230 -0.86 -30.53 -27.65
N GLU A 231 -1.96 -31.07 -28.18
CA GLU A 231 -2.93 -30.34 -29.01
C GLU A 231 -3.94 -29.52 -28.17
N ARG A 232 -3.96 -29.75 -26.85
CA ARG A 232 -4.89 -29.17 -25.88
C ARG A 232 -4.31 -27.97 -25.11
N ASN A 233 -5.13 -27.38 -24.25
CA ASN A 233 -4.73 -26.35 -23.29
C ASN A 233 -3.55 -26.84 -22.42
N TYR A 234 -2.44 -26.09 -22.45
CA TYR A 234 -1.22 -26.43 -21.69
C TYR A 234 -1.44 -26.51 -20.17
N TYR A 235 -2.44 -25.81 -19.62
CA TYR A 235 -2.81 -25.90 -18.21
C TYR A 235 -3.40 -27.27 -17.85
N GLU A 236 -4.41 -27.72 -18.61
CA GLU A 236 -5.02 -29.04 -18.46
C GLU A 236 -3.99 -30.15 -18.67
N THR A 237 -3.18 -30.07 -19.73
CA THR A 237 -2.10 -31.05 -19.96
C THR A 237 -1.09 -31.11 -18.82
N TYR A 238 -0.71 -29.96 -18.23
CA TYR A 238 0.19 -29.95 -17.08
C TYR A 238 -0.45 -30.62 -15.86
N ARG A 239 -1.72 -30.33 -15.57
CA ARG A 239 -2.48 -30.99 -14.50
C ARG A 239 -2.54 -32.51 -14.72
N ASP A 240 -2.97 -32.96 -15.90
CA ASP A 240 -3.17 -34.38 -16.22
C ASP A 240 -1.84 -35.18 -16.08
N PHE A 241 -0.69 -34.59 -16.46
CA PHE A 241 0.63 -35.18 -16.23
C PHE A 241 1.09 -35.12 -14.77
N HIS A 242 0.74 -34.06 -14.02
CA HIS A 242 1.04 -33.97 -12.60
C HIS A 242 0.24 -35.01 -11.80
N GLU A 243 -1.06 -35.16 -12.06
CA GLU A 243 -1.94 -36.17 -11.45
C GLU A 243 -1.44 -37.59 -11.70
N THR A 244 -1.11 -37.94 -12.96
CA THR A 244 -0.57 -39.27 -13.30
C THR A 244 0.81 -39.53 -12.70
N THR A 245 1.65 -38.49 -12.52
CA THR A 245 2.94 -38.62 -11.83
C THR A 245 2.74 -38.84 -10.34
N VAL A 246 1.90 -38.04 -9.66
CA VAL A 246 1.62 -38.18 -8.23
C VAL A 246 0.94 -39.51 -7.91
N ALA A 247 0.02 -39.98 -8.76
CA ALA A 247 -0.63 -41.28 -8.60
C ALA A 247 0.35 -42.48 -8.60
N SER A 248 1.56 -42.31 -9.14
CA SER A 248 2.62 -43.33 -9.10
C SER A 248 3.46 -43.33 -7.80
N THR A 249 3.28 -42.32 -6.94
CA THR A 249 3.96 -42.18 -5.65
C THR A 249 2.93 -42.04 -4.51
N PRO A 250 2.53 -43.13 -3.83
CA PRO A 250 1.41 -43.11 -2.89
C PRO A 250 1.77 -42.52 -1.51
N SER A 251 2.00 -41.21 -1.44
CA SER A 251 1.84 -40.44 -0.20
C SER A 251 1.48 -38.97 -0.46
N PHE A 252 0.52 -38.47 0.34
CA PHE A 252 0.16 -37.05 0.49
C PHE A 252 -0.62 -36.39 -0.68
N MET A 253 -1.20 -35.22 -0.41
CA MET A 253 -1.68 -34.20 -1.37
C MET A 253 -3.13 -34.19 -1.92
N ASP A 254 -4.12 -34.86 -1.29
CA ASP A 254 -5.59 -34.66 -1.57
C ASP A 254 -6.08 -33.19 -1.39
N GLU A 255 -5.25 -32.33 -0.81
CA GLU A 255 -5.54 -30.93 -0.45
C GLU A 255 -4.98 -29.91 -1.48
N TRP A 256 -4.29 -30.37 -2.54
CA TRP A 256 -3.38 -29.51 -3.32
C TRP A 256 -3.97 -28.89 -4.61
N TRP A 257 -5.17 -29.28 -5.05
CA TRP A 257 -5.85 -28.68 -6.20
C TRP A 257 -7.18 -28.01 -5.82
N PRO A 258 -7.15 -26.74 -5.38
CA PRO A 258 -8.39 -25.98 -5.24
C PRO A 258 -8.98 -25.73 -6.63
N ASP A 259 -10.25 -26.05 -6.83
CA ASP A 259 -10.97 -25.64 -8.02
C ASP A 259 -10.83 -24.13 -8.21
N LEU A 260 -10.35 -23.71 -9.38
CA LEU A 260 -10.18 -22.30 -9.75
C LEU A 260 -11.52 -21.68 -10.18
N GLU A 261 -12.57 -21.95 -9.41
CA GLU A 261 -13.84 -21.24 -9.50
C GLU A 261 -13.64 -19.75 -9.16
N VAL A 262 -14.29 -18.89 -9.94
CA VAL A 262 -14.24 -17.44 -9.72
C VAL A 262 -15.00 -17.10 -8.44
N PRO A 263 -14.37 -16.50 -7.40
CA PRO A 263 -15.01 -16.29 -6.11
C PRO A 263 -16.36 -15.57 -6.22
N ALA A 264 -17.42 -16.22 -5.72
CA ALA A 264 -18.80 -15.75 -5.86
C ALA A 264 -19.04 -14.38 -5.21
N ASP A 265 -18.32 -14.08 -4.13
CA ASP A 265 -18.48 -12.88 -3.30
C ASP A 265 -17.82 -11.61 -3.87
N PHE A 266 -17.19 -11.66 -5.04
CA PHE A 266 -16.82 -10.42 -5.74
C PHE A 266 -18.12 -9.70 -6.18
N PRO A 267 -18.40 -8.47 -5.71
CA PRO A 267 -19.70 -7.85 -5.86
C PRO A 267 -20.00 -7.51 -7.33
N ARG A 268 -20.74 -8.41 -8.01
CA ARG A 268 -21.17 -8.24 -9.40
C ARG A 268 -22.13 -7.06 -9.49
N GLY A 269 -21.61 -5.93 -9.95
CA GLY A 269 -22.31 -4.65 -10.05
C GLY A 269 -23.47 -4.60 -11.05
N ARG A 270 -24.56 -5.30 -10.72
CA ARG A 270 -25.91 -5.28 -11.32
C ARG A 270 -26.10 -6.09 -12.62
N SER A 271 -27.26 -6.75 -12.65
CA SER A 271 -28.01 -7.26 -13.83
C SER A 271 -27.26 -8.13 -14.86
N ILE A 272 -27.35 -9.45 -14.67
CA ILE A 272 -27.41 -10.43 -15.78
C ILE A 272 -28.89 -10.66 -16.13
N PRO A 273 -29.37 -10.29 -17.32
CA PRO A 273 -30.59 -10.87 -17.89
C PRO A 273 -30.29 -12.31 -18.34
N ARG A 274 -31.12 -13.28 -17.93
CA ARG A 274 -31.03 -14.64 -18.47
C ARG A 274 -31.58 -14.64 -19.91
N CYS A 275 -30.81 -15.16 -20.88
CA CYS A 275 -31.32 -15.92 -22.03
C CYS A 275 -30.15 -16.45 -22.88
N TRP A 276 -29.97 -17.78 -22.94
CA TRP A 276 -29.19 -18.44 -23.98
C TRP A 276 -30.13 -18.80 -25.15
N PRO A 277 -29.85 -18.39 -26.40
CA PRO A 277 -30.50 -18.97 -27.57
C PRO A 277 -29.93 -20.36 -27.85
N VAL A 278 -30.73 -21.41 -27.65
CA VAL A 278 -30.37 -22.76 -28.11
C VAL A 278 -30.67 -22.86 -29.60
N HIS A 279 -29.65 -22.80 -30.45
CA HIS A 279 -29.79 -23.22 -31.84
C HIS A 279 -29.73 -24.75 -31.93
N ARG A 280 -30.85 -25.35 -32.34
CA ARG A 280 -30.86 -26.69 -32.96
C ARG A 280 -30.61 -26.55 -34.45
N TYR A 281 -29.75 -27.42 -34.98
CA TYR A 281 -30.08 -28.31 -36.09
C TYR A 281 -29.57 -29.71 -35.72
#